data_AF-A0A178W0K0-F1
#
_entry.id   AF-A0A178W0K0-F1
#
_cell.length_a   1.000
_cell.length_b   1.000
_cell.length_c   1.000
_cell.angle_alpha   90.00
_cell.angle_beta   90.00
_cell.angle_gamma   90.00
#
_symmetry.space_group_name_H-M   'P 1'
#
loop_
_entity.id
_entity.type
_entity.pdbx_description
1 polymer ?
#
loop_
_entity_poly.entity_id
_entity_poly.type
_entity_poly.pdbx_seq_one_letter_code
_entity_poly.pdbx_strand_id
1 'polypeptide(L)'
;MMNSAFRNVHITASRLINPKPFSSSILHFLPLCSGDASPRRSNPLRHRNSVSPSSSFPFCSTSSFSSFYIPMAGGDGQVSHSLEKQFESFRVQLEESAALREQIRAVVMEIESATRLIQANLLLVHQSRPIPEVIEKAKEKIVDLKQYYGRLAEILEECPGQYYRYHGDWRSETQAVVSQLAFMHWLETGTLLVHTEAEEKLGLNSLEFGLETEDYLTGICFMSNDLPRYVVNRVTAGDYDCPRKVMNFLTDLHAAFRMLNLRNDFLRKKFDSMKYDLRRVEEVYYDVKIRGLISGGDPPGVQAVQGQS
;
A
#
# COMPACT_ATOMS: atom_id res chain seq x y z
N MET A 1 -31.32 14.89 25.33
CA MET A 1 -30.77 14.02 26.40
C MET A 1 -29.56 13.32 25.80
N MET A 2 -28.38 13.95 25.80
CA MET A 2 -27.34 13.97 26.84
C MET A 2 -26.57 12.65 26.98
N ASN A 3 -25.26 12.77 26.69
CA ASN A 3 -24.07 12.04 27.17
C ASN A 3 -23.39 11.19 26.10
N SER A 4 -22.26 11.62 25.53
CA SER A 4 -20.91 11.81 26.13
C SER A 4 -20.03 10.61 25.81
N ALA A 5 -18.93 10.87 25.09
CA ALA A 5 -17.56 10.44 25.42
C ALA A 5 -16.79 10.02 24.17
N PHE A 6 -15.96 10.91 23.63
CA PHE A 6 -14.68 10.49 23.07
C PHE A 6 -13.58 11.32 23.71
N ARG A 7 -12.88 10.64 24.63
CA ARG A 7 -11.69 11.10 25.35
C ARG A 7 -10.55 11.28 24.36
N ASN A 8 -9.88 12.42 24.45
CA ASN A 8 -8.56 12.65 23.87
C ASN A 8 -7.58 11.58 24.36
N VAL A 9 -7.06 10.78 23.44
CA VAL A 9 -5.89 9.92 23.65
C VAL A 9 -4.73 10.58 22.92
N HIS A 10 -3.91 11.31 23.68
CA HIS A 10 -2.59 11.73 23.25
C HIS A 10 -1.69 10.49 23.22
N ILE A 11 -1.30 10.02 22.03
CA ILE A 11 -0.21 9.05 21.88
C ILE A 11 0.98 9.77 21.27
N THR A 12 1.97 9.98 22.13
CA THR A 12 3.30 10.44 21.82
C THR A 12 4.11 9.24 21.29
N ALA A 13 4.28 9.14 19.97
CA ALA A 13 5.20 8.18 19.36
C ALA A 13 6.37 8.93 18.70
N SER A 14 7.34 9.33 19.53
CA SER A 14 8.64 9.79 19.08
C SER A 14 9.45 8.58 18.61
N ARG A 15 9.53 8.30 17.29
CA ARG A 15 10.56 7.41 16.75
C ARG A 15 11.67 8.26 16.11
N LEU A 16 12.83 8.17 16.76
CA LEU A 16 14.05 8.90 16.53
C LEU A 16 14.61 8.67 15.12
N ILE A 17 14.94 9.79 14.47
CA ILE A 17 15.86 9.91 13.35
C ILE A 17 17.26 9.49 13.84
N ASN A 18 17.86 8.47 13.24
CA ASN A 18 19.30 8.24 13.37
C ASN A 18 19.88 7.70 12.04
N PRO A 19 20.79 8.43 11.37
CA PRO A 19 21.52 7.94 10.22
C PRO A 19 22.91 7.45 10.67
N LYS A 20 23.23 6.16 10.50
CA LYS A 20 24.62 5.69 10.44
C LYS A 20 24.79 4.57 9.40
N PRO A 21 25.79 4.66 8.50
CA PRO A 21 26.08 3.60 7.53
C PRO A 21 26.89 2.48 8.21
N PHE A 22 26.50 1.23 7.99
CA PHE A 22 27.19 0.06 8.54
C PHE A 22 28.46 -0.28 7.75
N SER A 23 29.54 -0.47 8.51
CA SER A 23 30.82 -1.03 8.09
C SER A 23 30.76 -2.56 8.20
N SER A 24 31.11 -3.24 7.10
CA SER A 24 31.20 -4.70 6.95
C SER A 24 32.32 -5.34 7.77
N SER A 25 32.04 -6.44 8.48
CA SER A 25 33.02 -7.46 8.91
C SER A 25 32.30 -8.71 9.41
N ILE A 26 32.80 -9.90 9.01
CA ILE A 26 32.66 -11.29 9.51
C ILE A 26 32.41 -12.21 8.31
N LEU A 27 33.45 -12.72 7.65
CA LEU A 27 34.27 -13.91 7.95
C LEU A 27 33.56 -15.26 7.72
N HIS A 28 34.12 -15.96 6.73
CA HIS A 28 33.84 -17.29 6.20
C HIS A 28 33.73 -18.43 7.21
N PHE A 29 32.84 -19.39 6.93
CA PHE A 29 33.10 -20.84 7.07
C PHE A 29 32.33 -21.63 6.00
N LEU A 30 33.09 -22.26 5.09
CA LEU A 30 32.74 -23.45 4.29
C LEU A 30 33.50 -24.64 4.94
N PRO A 31 33.21 -25.95 4.71
CA PRO A 31 32.87 -26.52 3.41
C PRO A 31 31.96 -27.78 3.35
N LEU A 32 31.58 -28.05 2.10
CA LEU A 32 31.21 -29.31 1.42
C LEU A 32 31.21 -30.64 2.21
N CYS A 33 30.09 -31.37 2.06
CA CYS A 33 30.08 -32.82 1.93
C CYS A 33 29.32 -33.22 0.66
N SER A 34 30.02 -33.91 -0.25
CA SER A 34 29.48 -34.55 -1.44
C SER A 34 29.01 -35.98 -1.10
N GLY A 35 27.86 -36.38 -1.64
CA GLY A 35 27.35 -37.75 -1.58
C GLY A 35 26.54 -38.08 -2.82
N ASP A 36 27.14 -38.87 -3.71
CA ASP A 36 26.60 -39.43 -4.95
C ASP A 36 25.33 -40.27 -4.76
N ALA A 37 24.36 -40.13 -5.69
CA ALA A 37 23.63 -41.26 -6.31
C ALA A 37 22.62 -40.76 -7.38
N SER A 38 23.05 -40.87 -8.63
CA SER A 38 22.29 -40.80 -9.91
C SER A 38 21.26 -41.96 -10.07
N PRO A 39 20.50 -42.13 -11.20
CA PRO A 39 19.90 -41.17 -12.16
C PRO A 39 18.52 -41.63 -12.77
N ARG A 40 18.04 -40.87 -13.78
CA ARG A 40 17.21 -41.26 -14.97
C ARG A 40 15.67 -41.21 -14.91
N ARG A 41 15.10 -40.24 -15.66
CA ARG A 41 14.11 -40.41 -16.78
C ARG A 41 13.84 -39.03 -17.41
N SER A 42 14.46 -38.71 -18.55
CA SER A 42 13.95 -38.85 -19.93
C SER A 42 12.96 -37.75 -20.39
N ASN A 43 13.51 -36.72 -21.07
CA ASN A 43 13.19 -36.18 -22.42
C ASN A 43 11.72 -35.94 -22.88
N PRO A 44 11.46 -35.12 -23.93
CA PRO A 44 12.19 -33.92 -24.38
C PRO A 44 11.30 -32.80 -25.03
N LEU A 45 11.93 -31.64 -25.29
CA LEU A 45 11.84 -30.80 -26.50
C LEU A 45 10.46 -30.26 -26.98
N ARG A 46 10.35 -28.93 -27.00
CA ARG A 46 9.80 -28.21 -28.18
C ARG A 46 10.58 -26.94 -28.48
N HIS A 47 11.36 -27.03 -29.56
CA HIS A 47 12.00 -25.94 -30.29
C HIS A 47 10.98 -24.92 -30.80
N ARG A 48 11.34 -23.63 -30.80
CA ARG A 48 11.09 -22.76 -31.95
C ARG A 48 12.20 -21.72 -32.09
N ASN A 49 12.97 -21.87 -33.17
CA ASN A 49 13.97 -20.95 -33.67
C ASN A 49 13.30 -19.83 -34.50
N SER A 50 13.84 -18.61 -34.44
CA SER A 50 13.89 -17.63 -35.55
C SER A 50 15.05 -16.66 -35.25
N VAL A 51 16.24 -16.90 -35.81
CA VAL A 51 16.75 -16.40 -37.12
C VAL A 51 17.17 -14.92 -37.06
N SER A 52 18.49 -14.73 -37.15
CA SER A 52 19.30 -13.52 -37.31
C SER A 52 19.06 -12.82 -38.67
N PRO A 53 19.67 -11.65 -38.99
CA PRO A 53 21.08 -11.65 -39.42
C PRO A 53 21.92 -10.41 -39.04
N SER A 54 23.21 -10.70 -38.94
CA SER A 54 24.38 -9.84 -38.95
C SER A 54 24.48 -8.91 -40.18
N SER A 55 24.95 -7.68 -39.96
CA SER A 55 25.57 -6.84 -41.00
C SER A 55 27.03 -6.58 -40.65
N SER A 56 27.90 -7.28 -41.37
CA SER A 56 29.34 -7.08 -41.48
C SER A 56 29.65 -5.91 -42.42
N PHE A 57 30.59 -5.03 -42.04
CA PHE A 57 31.37 -4.22 -42.98
C PHE A 57 32.87 -4.46 -42.74
N PRO A 58 33.63 -4.85 -43.78
CA PRO A 58 35.08 -4.92 -43.75
C PRO A 58 35.68 -3.60 -44.25
N PHE A 59 36.85 -3.19 -43.74
CA PHE A 59 38.01 -3.00 -44.63
C PHE A 59 39.29 -2.69 -43.86
N CYS A 60 40.34 -3.29 -44.38
CA CYS A 60 41.76 -3.14 -44.07
C CYS A 60 42.23 -1.71 -44.35
N SER A 61 43.17 -1.18 -43.55
CA SER A 61 44.36 -0.48 -44.05
C SER A 61 45.28 -0.13 -42.88
N THR A 62 46.42 -0.81 -42.90
CA THR A 62 47.67 -0.49 -42.23
C THR A 62 48.10 0.96 -42.47
N SER A 63 48.37 1.70 -41.40
CA SER A 63 49.33 2.81 -41.45
C SER A 63 50.05 2.93 -40.12
N SER A 64 51.29 2.43 -40.12
CA SER A 64 52.28 2.63 -39.08
C SER A 64 52.58 4.12 -38.93
N PHE A 65 52.33 4.71 -37.76
CA PHE A 65 53.04 5.92 -37.35
C PHE A 65 53.34 5.91 -35.85
N SER A 66 54.65 5.82 -35.60
CA SER A 66 55.41 6.44 -34.53
C SER A 66 54.93 6.25 -33.09
N SER A 67 55.66 5.35 -32.42
CA SER A 67 55.96 5.39 -30.99
C SER A 67 56.12 6.82 -30.45
N PHE A 68 55.26 7.19 -29.51
CA PHE A 68 55.60 8.12 -28.44
C PHE A 68 55.30 7.41 -27.12
N TYR A 69 56.38 6.98 -26.48
CA TYR A 69 56.41 6.54 -25.09
C TYR A 69 55.85 7.68 -24.20
N ILE A 70 54.75 7.41 -23.50
CA ILE A 70 54.44 8.08 -22.23
C ILE A 70 54.61 6.99 -21.15
N PRO A 71 55.68 7.02 -20.35
CA PRO A 71 55.80 6.14 -19.20
C PRO A 71 54.90 6.71 -18.09
N MET A 72 53.66 6.23 -18.01
CA MET A 72 52.84 6.50 -16.82
C MET A 72 53.38 5.65 -15.68
N ALA A 73 53.76 6.37 -14.63
CA ALA A 73 54.55 5.91 -13.51
C ALA A 73 53.92 4.71 -12.79
N GLY A 74 54.78 3.77 -12.39
CA GLY A 74 54.44 2.67 -11.49
C GLY A 74 53.97 3.20 -10.14
N GLY A 75 52.72 2.88 -9.81
CA GLY A 75 52.02 3.23 -8.57
C GLY A 75 50.57 2.73 -8.52
N ASP A 76 49.98 2.39 -9.68
CA ASP A 76 48.54 2.13 -9.84
C ASP A 76 48.04 0.74 -9.37
N GLY A 77 48.92 -0.24 -9.15
CA GLY A 77 48.50 -1.63 -8.87
C GLY A 77 47.75 -1.83 -7.54
N GLN A 78 48.12 -1.08 -6.50
CA GLN A 78 47.50 -1.23 -5.18
C GLN A 78 46.17 -0.47 -5.08
N VAL A 79 46.04 0.66 -5.77
CA VAL A 79 44.80 1.43 -5.85
C VAL A 79 43.74 0.66 -6.65
N SER A 80 44.12 0.05 -7.77
CA SER A 80 43.20 -0.78 -8.58
C SER A 80 42.61 -1.93 -7.77
N HIS A 81 43.45 -2.70 -7.06
CA HIS A 81 42.97 -3.85 -6.28
C HIS A 81 42.07 -3.45 -5.09
N SER A 82 42.36 -2.34 -4.43
CA SER A 82 41.48 -1.83 -3.35
C SER A 82 40.12 -1.38 -3.88
N LEU A 83 40.11 -0.74 -5.06
CA LEU A 83 38.88 -0.30 -5.73
C LEU A 83 38.06 -1.51 -6.21
N GLU A 84 38.70 -2.48 -6.87
CA GLU A 84 38.06 -3.72 -7.31
C GLU A 84 37.39 -4.45 -6.14
N LYS A 85 38.09 -4.62 -5.00
CA LYS A 85 37.52 -5.26 -3.81
C LYS A 85 36.33 -4.49 -3.23
N GLN A 86 36.37 -3.16 -3.27
CA GLN A 86 35.26 -2.31 -2.81
C GLN A 86 34.04 -2.44 -3.72
N PHE A 87 34.23 -2.42 -5.04
CA PHE A 87 33.13 -2.59 -5.98
C PHE A 87 32.56 -4.01 -5.97
N GLU A 88 33.40 -5.01 -5.70
CA GLU A 88 32.96 -6.38 -5.49
C GLU A 88 32.06 -6.52 -4.26
N SER A 89 32.41 -5.86 -3.14
CA SER A 89 31.53 -5.85 -1.96
C SER A 89 30.22 -5.11 -2.21
N PHE A 90 30.24 -4.00 -2.96
CA PHE A 90 29.03 -3.31 -3.38
C PHE A 90 28.14 -4.18 -4.28
N ARG A 91 28.74 -4.94 -5.21
CA ARG A 91 28.03 -5.88 -6.08
C ARG A 91 27.26 -6.92 -5.25
N VAL A 92 27.93 -7.54 -4.27
CA VAL A 92 27.30 -8.53 -3.37
C VAL A 92 26.13 -7.91 -2.58
N GLN A 93 26.32 -6.72 -2.01
CA GLN A 93 25.24 -6.04 -1.26
C GLN A 93 24.03 -5.67 -2.15
N LEU A 94 24.28 -5.30 -3.42
CA LEU A 94 23.21 -5.01 -4.38
C LEU A 94 22.47 -6.30 -4.78
N GLU A 95 23.18 -7.41 -4.96
CA GLU A 95 22.59 -8.72 -5.25
C GLU A 95 21.71 -9.23 -4.10
N GLU A 96 22.18 -9.14 -2.85
CA GLU A 96 21.40 -9.48 -1.65
C GLU A 96 20.13 -8.61 -1.55
N SER A 97 20.26 -7.30 -1.76
CA SER A 97 19.11 -6.39 -1.74
C SER A 97 18.12 -6.68 -2.88
N ALA A 98 18.61 -7.07 -4.06
CA ALA A 98 17.77 -7.46 -5.19
C ALA A 98 17.02 -8.78 -4.91
N ALA A 99 17.71 -9.78 -4.34
CA ALA A 99 17.10 -11.04 -3.93
C ALA A 99 16.00 -10.83 -2.89
N LEU A 100 16.25 -9.99 -1.89
CA LEU A 100 15.24 -9.65 -0.87
C LEU A 100 14.02 -8.94 -1.46
N ARG A 101 14.23 -7.96 -2.36
CA ARG A 101 13.11 -7.31 -3.07
C ARG A 101 12.29 -8.31 -3.88
N GLU A 102 12.90 -9.34 -4.45
CA GLU A 102 12.18 -10.37 -5.19
C GLU A 102 11.30 -11.23 -4.27
N GLN A 103 11.81 -11.60 -3.09
CA GLN A 103 10.99 -12.28 -2.07
C GLN A 103 9.81 -11.42 -1.61
N ILE A 104 10.05 -10.14 -1.34
CA ILE A 104 9.01 -9.18 -0.97
C ILE A 104 7.95 -9.08 -2.07
N ARG A 105 8.37 -8.90 -3.33
CA ARG A 105 7.45 -8.82 -4.48
C ARG A 105 6.59 -10.06 -4.63
N ALA A 106 7.15 -11.25 -4.41
CA ALA A 106 6.39 -12.50 -4.46
C ALA A 106 5.22 -12.48 -3.46
N VAL A 107 5.46 -12.06 -2.21
CA VAL A 107 4.41 -11.92 -1.19
C VAL A 107 3.43 -10.80 -1.55
N VAL A 108 3.92 -9.65 -2.04
CA VAL A 108 3.08 -8.52 -2.45
C VAL A 108 2.12 -8.91 -3.59
N MET A 109 2.53 -9.74 -4.54
CA MET A 109 1.63 -10.25 -5.59
C MET A 109 0.49 -11.11 -5.02
N GLU A 110 0.73 -11.84 -3.95
CA GLU A 110 -0.30 -12.61 -3.24
C GLU A 110 -1.27 -11.67 -2.49
N ILE A 111 -0.75 -10.62 -1.84
CA ILE A 111 -1.55 -9.55 -1.22
C ILE A 111 -2.42 -8.87 -2.27
N GLU A 112 -1.85 -8.47 -3.41
CA GLU A 112 -2.57 -7.82 -4.51
C GLU A 112 -3.68 -8.75 -5.07
N SER A 113 -3.40 -10.05 -5.20
CA SER A 113 -4.39 -11.04 -5.60
C SER A 113 -5.58 -11.12 -4.64
N ALA A 114 -5.33 -11.25 -3.33
CA ALA A 114 -6.37 -11.28 -2.31
C ALA A 114 -7.16 -9.95 -2.28
N THR A 115 -6.47 -8.82 -2.36
CA THR A 115 -7.03 -7.46 -2.40
C THR A 115 -7.98 -7.29 -3.60
N ARG A 116 -7.62 -7.80 -4.78
CA ARG A 116 -8.51 -7.78 -5.96
C ARG A 116 -9.78 -8.60 -5.76
N LEU A 117 -9.69 -9.77 -5.11
CA LEU A 117 -10.86 -10.59 -4.80
C LEU A 117 -11.79 -9.91 -3.80
N ILE A 118 -11.25 -9.27 -2.76
CA ILE A 118 -12.02 -8.46 -1.82
C ILE A 118 -12.72 -7.32 -2.56
N GLN A 119 -11.99 -6.59 -3.41
CA GLN A 119 -12.57 -5.50 -4.21
C GLN A 119 -13.73 -5.98 -5.08
N ALA A 120 -13.55 -7.11 -5.78
CA ALA A 120 -14.58 -7.68 -6.64
C ALA A 120 -15.86 -8.03 -5.87
N ASN A 121 -15.72 -8.56 -4.65
CA ASN A 121 -16.86 -8.79 -3.75
C ASN A 121 -17.50 -7.48 -3.31
N LEU A 122 -16.72 -6.49 -2.83
CA LEU A 122 -17.26 -5.22 -2.33
C LEU A 122 -18.00 -4.40 -3.41
N LEU A 123 -17.64 -4.54 -4.69
CA LEU A 123 -18.40 -3.91 -5.78
C LEU A 123 -19.87 -4.37 -5.85
N LEU A 124 -20.20 -5.55 -5.32
CA LEU A 124 -21.57 -6.07 -5.27
C LEU A 124 -22.48 -5.26 -4.34
N VAL A 125 -21.92 -4.49 -3.40
CA VAL A 125 -22.69 -3.57 -2.54
C VAL A 125 -23.46 -2.53 -3.39
N HIS A 126 -22.92 -2.16 -4.55
CA HIS A 126 -23.56 -1.23 -5.48
C HIS A 126 -24.68 -1.87 -6.34
N GLN A 127 -24.86 -3.20 -6.28
CA GLN A 127 -25.86 -3.95 -7.05
C GLN A 127 -27.06 -4.38 -6.20
N SER A 128 -27.33 -3.66 -5.10
CA SER A 128 -28.45 -3.93 -4.17
C SER A 128 -28.40 -5.32 -3.52
N ARG A 129 -27.23 -5.96 -3.47
CA ARG A 129 -27.03 -7.20 -2.71
C ARG A 129 -27.10 -6.94 -1.21
N PRO A 130 -27.56 -7.91 -0.39
CA PRO A 130 -27.52 -7.77 1.06
C PRO A 130 -26.09 -7.56 1.55
N ILE A 131 -25.86 -6.46 2.27
CA ILE A 131 -24.54 -6.09 2.80
C ILE A 131 -23.86 -7.24 3.57
N PRO A 132 -24.57 -7.99 4.46
CA PRO A 132 -23.93 -9.09 5.20
C PRO A 132 -23.36 -10.18 4.29
N GLU A 133 -24.07 -10.57 3.23
CA GLU A 133 -23.60 -11.62 2.30
C GLU A 133 -22.32 -11.20 1.58
N VAL A 134 -22.24 -9.93 1.17
CA VAL A 134 -21.08 -9.38 0.49
C VAL A 134 -19.86 -9.34 1.42
N ILE A 135 -20.07 -8.91 2.66
CA ILE A 135 -19.00 -8.77 3.63
C ILE A 135 -18.47 -10.13 4.08
N GLU A 136 -19.32 -11.13 4.31
CA GLU A 136 -18.86 -12.47 4.68
C GLU A 136 -17.93 -13.08 3.62
N LYS A 137 -18.27 -12.96 2.33
CA LYS A 137 -17.39 -13.40 1.23
C LYS A 137 -16.06 -12.63 1.19
N ALA A 138 -16.06 -11.35 1.51
CA ALA A 138 -14.84 -10.56 1.57
C ALA A 138 -13.97 -10.93 2.79
N LYS A 139 -14.59 -11.24 3.94
CA LYS A 139 -13.90 -11.66 5.17
C LYS A 139 -13.10 -12.94 5.02
N GLU A 140 -13.53 -13.87 4.15
CA GLU A 140 -12.78 -15.10 3.85
C GLU A 140 -11.32 -14.81 3.45
N LYS A 141 -11.08 -13.69 2.77
CA LYS A 141 -9.75 -13.28 2.31
C LYS A 141 -8.91 -12.53 3.34
N ILE A 142 -9.50 -12.09 4.45
CA ILE A 142 -8.77 -11.42 5.53
C ILE A 142 -7.79 -12.40 6.20
N VAL A 143 -8.15 -13.69 6.27
CA VAL A 143 -7.26 -14.74 6.81
C VAL A 143 -6.01 -14.89 5.94
N ASP A 144 -6.18 -14.93 4.61
CA ASP A 144 -5.08 -14.98 3.65
C ASP A 144 -4.18 -13.75 3.81
N LEU A 145 -4.76 -12.54 3.92
CA LEU A 145 -4.02 -11.30 4.14
C LEU A 145 -3.16 -11.35 5.41
N LYS A 146 -3.72 -11.83 6.55
CA LYS A 146 -2.95 -11.99 7.79
C LYS A 146 -1.72 -12.88 7.60
N GLN A 147 -1.88 -14.00 6.89
CA GLN A 147 -0.77 -14.90 6.59
C GLN A 147 0.30 -14.21 5.72
N TYR A 148 -0.12 -13.41 4.75
CA TYR A 148 0.81 -12.74 3.83
C TYR A 148 1.60 -11.62 4.51
N TYR A 149 0.94 -10.80 5.33
CA TYR A 149 1.64 -9.81 6.16
C TYR A 149 2.56 -10.47 7.20
N GLY A 150 2.19 -11.64 7.75
CA GLY A 150 3.06 -12.43 8.61
C GLY A 150 4.35 -12.86 7.90
N ARG A 151 4.24 -13.41 6.68
CA ARG A 151 5.43 -13.75 5.86
C ARG A 151 6.28 -12.54 5.51
N LEU A 152 5.65 -11.39 5.24
CA LEU A 152 6.38 -10.15 4.98
C LEU A 152 7.14 -9.67 6.22
N ALA A 153 6.57 -9.85 7.42
CA ALA A 153 7.24 -9.58 8.68
C ALA A 153 8.47 -10.50 8.86
N GLU A 154 8.31 -11.81 8.63
CA GLU A 154 9.40 -12.80 8.71
C GLU A 154 10.58 -12.43 7.79
N ILE A 155 10.30 -12.04 6.53
CA ILE A 155 11.33 -11.60 5.57
C ILE A 155 12.09 -10.37 6.08
N LEU A 156 11.42 -9.46 6.80
CA LEU A 156 12.03 -8.23 7.30
C LEU A 156 12.76 -8.40 8.64
N GLU A 157 12.38 -9.40 9.44
CA GLU A 157 13.13 -9.80 10.64
C GLU A 157 14.56 -10.24 10.30
N GLU A 158 14.79 -10.80 9.11
CA GLU A 158 16.14 -11.13 8.61
C GLU A 158 17.00 -9.88 8.34
N CYS A 159 16.40 -8.69 8.23
CA CYS A 159 17.05 -7.44 7.87
C CYS A 159 16.70 -6.30 8.84
N PRO A 160 17.12 -6.39 10.12
CA PRO A 160 16.74 -5.44 11.15
C PRO A 160 17.12 -4.00 10.79
N GLY A 161 16.19 -3.06 11.03
CA GLY A 161 16.38 -1.63 10.76
C GLY A 161 16.24 -1.21 9.29
N GLN A 162 15.93 -2.13 8.37
CA GLN A 162 15.76 -1.82 6.94
C GLN A 162 14.30 -1.65 6.50
N TYR A 163 13.34 -1.57 7.42
CA TYR A 163 11.91 -1.43 7.12
C TYR A 163 11.62 -0.37 6.03
N TYR A 164 12.06 0.88 6.24
CA TYR A 164 11.78 1.98 5.30
C TYR A 164 12.55 1.90 3.98
N ARG A 165 13.60 1.06 3.88
CA ARG A 165 14.31 0.81 2.62
C ARG A 165 13.44 0.05 1.62
N TYR A 166 12.57 -0.81 2.14
CA TYR A 166 11.71 -1.70 1.36
C TYR A 166 10.22 -1.35 1.45
N HIS A 167 9.82 -0.50 2.40
CA HIS A 167 8.41 -0.11 2.62
C HIS A 167 7.64 0.28 1.34
N GLY A 168 8.30 0.98 0.43
CA GLY A 168 7.72 1.37 -0.85
C GLY A 168 7.26 0.19 -1.74
N ASP A 169 7.78 -1.02 -1.53
CA ASP A 169 7.46 -2.21 -2.32
C ASP A 169 6.07 -2.80 -2.02
N TRP A 170 5.50 -2.56 -0.82
CA TRP A 170 4.15 -3.04 -0.44
C TRP A 170 3.18 -1.93 -0.06
N ARG A 171 3.66 -0.69 0.14
CA ARG A 171 2.88 0.49 0.53
C ARG A 171 1.55 0.64 -0.22
N SER A 172 1.55 0.52 -1.56
CA SER A 172 0.33 0.69 -2.36
C SER A 172 -0.73 -0.35 -2.02
N GLU A 173 -0.32 -1.59 -1.82
CA GLU A 173 -1.21 -2.69 -1.47
C GLU A 173 -1.75 -2.53 -0.05
N THR A 174 -0.91 -2.11 0.91
CA THR A 174 -1.37 -1.80 2.26
C THR A 174 -2.44 -0.72 2.27
N GLN A 175 -2.23 0.37 1.52
CA GLN A 175 -3.22 1.45 1.40
C GLN A 175 -4.55 0.95 0.82
N ALA A 176 -4.50 0.09 -0.21
CA ALA A 176 -5.69 -0.53 -0.80
C ALA A 176 -6.40 -1.48 0.17
N VAL A 177 -5.66 -2.32 0.89
CA VAL A 177 -6.20 -3.23 1.91
C VAL A 177 -6.87 -2.45 3.03
N VAL A 178 -6.24 -1.40 3.57
CA VAL A 178 -6.84 -0.55 4.61
C VAL A 178 -8.13 0.08 4.10
N SER A 179 -8.15 0.59 2.87
CA SER A 179 -9.35 1.15 2.25
C SER A 179 -10.53 0.16 2.27
N GLN A 180 -10.27 -1.10 1.92
CA GLN A 180 -11.28 -2.15 1.88
C GLN A 180 -11.73 -2.57 3.29
N LEU A 181 -10.78 -2.73 4.22
CA LEU A 181 -11.09 -3.04 5.62
C LEU A 181 -11.94 -1.94 6.26
N ALA A 182 -11.58 -0.68 6.03
CA ALA A 182 -12.33 0.47 6.52
C ALA A 182 -13.73 0.54 5.91
N PHE A 183 -13.86 0.25 4.61
CA PHE A 183 -15.17 0.27 3.95
C PHE A 183 -16.08 -0.84 4.48
N MET A 184 -15.55 -2.07 4.64
CA MET A 184 -16.29 -3.17 5.27
C MET A 184 -16.74 -2.80 6.68
N HIS A 185 -15.82 -2.31 7.51
CA HIS A 185 -16.15 -1.92 8.89
C HIS A 185 -17.22 -0.84 8.95
N TRP A 186 -17.13 0.17 8.09
CA TRP A 186 -18.13 1.22 8.00
C TRP A 186 -19.50 0.69 7.54
N LEU A 187 -19.54 -0.25 6.60
CA LEU A 187 -20.79 -0.89 6.17
C LEU A 187 -21.46 -1.70 7.30
N GLU A 188 -20.68 -2.30 8.20
CA GLU A 188 -21.20 -3.07 9.35
C GLU A 188 -21.62 -2.18 10.52
N THR A 189 -20.85 -1.15 10.83
CA THR A 189 -20.95 -0.40 12.10
C THR A 189 -21.41 1.04 11.93
N GLY A 190 -21.23 1.62 10.74
CA GLY A 190 -21.41 3.05 10.49
C GLY A 190 -20.31 3.94 11.08
N THR A 191 -19.23 3.38 11.61
CA THR A 191 -18.11 4.11 12.23
C THR A 191 -16.81 3.93 11.45
N LEU A 192 -15.78 4.72 11.81
CA LEU A 192 -14.44 4.61 11.23
C LEU A 192 -13.70 3.42 11.87
N LEU A 193 -13.06 2.59 11.06
CA LEU A 193 -12.11 1.57 11.55
C LEU A 193 -10.88 2.27 12.11
N VAL A 194 -10.59 2.12 13.41
CA VAL A 194 -9.46 2.81 14.04
C VAL A 194 -8.14 2.15 13.63
N HIS A 195 -7.04 2.93 13.58
CA HIS A 195 -5.70 2.44 13.19
C HIS A 195 -5.27 1.16 13.92
N THR A 196 -5.45 1.09 15.24
CA THR A 196 -5.11 -0.09 16.05
C THR A 196 -5.97 -1.32 15.70
N GLU A 197 -7.24 -1.12 15.35
CA GLU A 197 -8.14 -2.21 14.93
C GLU A 197 -7.76 -2.70 13.52
N ALA A 198 -7.30 -1.80 12.65
CA ALA A 198 -6.78 -2.16 11.33
C ALA A 198 -5.50 -2.99 11.45
N GLU A 199 -4.58 -2.61 12.35
CA GLU A 199 -3.38 -3.41 12.66
C GLU A 199 -3.73 -4.82 13.13
N GLU A 200 -4.66 -4.94 14.07
CA GLU A 200 -5.11 -6.23 14.59
C GLU A 200 -5.76 -7.10 13.50
N LYS A 201 -6.57 -6.50 12.61
CA LYS A 201 -7.17 -7.18 11.47
C LYS A 201 -6.13 -7.68 10.47
N LEU A 202 -4.96 -7.06 10.39
CA LEU A 202 -3.85 -7.50 9.55
C LEU A 202 -2.84 -8.39 10.27
N GLY A 203 -2.96 -8.57 11.59
CA GLY A 203 -1.99 -9.33 12.39
C GLY A 203 -0.67 -8.59 12.61
N LEU A 204 -0.67 -7.26 12.46
CA LEU A 204 0.50 -6.40 12.54
C LEU A 204 0.72 -5.87 13.97
N ASN A 205 1.06 -6.75 14.90
CA ASN A 205 1.25 -6.38 16.31
C ASN A 205 2.73 -6.45 16.76
N SER A 206 3.66 -6.52 15.81
CA SER A 206 5.10 -6.64 16.09
C SER A 206 5.76 -5.26 16.25
N LEU A 207 6.77 -5.16 17.11
CA LEU A 207 7.50 -3.90 17.35
C LEU A 207 8.21 -3.38 16.10
N GLU A 208 8.65 -4.30 15.23
CA GLU A 208 9.48 -4.03 14.05
C GLU A 208 8.66 -3.89 12.76
N PHE A 209 7.50 -4.53 12.67
CA PHE A 209 6.63 -4.52 11.50
C PHE A 209 5.19 -4.16 11.88
N GLY A 210 4.78 -2.94 11.54
CA GLY A 210 3.47 -2.37 11.87
C GLY A 210 2.85 -1.62 10.69
N LEU A 211 1.62 -1.14 10.88
CA LEU A 211 0.89 -0.36 9.88
C LEU A 211 1.33 1.10 9.97
N GLU A 212 2.00 1.60 8.94
CA GLU A 212 2.42 3.01 8.91
C GLU A 212 1.19 3.95 8.97
N THR A 213 1.26 4.99 9.80
CA THR A 213 0.16 5.94 10.00
C THR A 213 -0.24 6.64 8.69
N GLU A 214 0.72 6.99 7.84
CA GLU A 214 0.45 7.60 6.53
C GLU A 214 -0.28 6.66 5.57
N ASP A 215 0.04 5.36 5.60
CA ASP A 215 -0.62 4.34 4.78
C ASP A 215 -2.05 4.12 5.23
N TYR A 216 -2.28 4.10 6.54
CA TYR A 216 -3.63 4.08 7.10
C TYR A 216 -4.44 5.29 6.66
N LEU A 217 -3.92 6.51 6.86
CA LEU A 217 -4.61 7.76 6.49
C LEU A 217 -4.90 7.83 4.99
N THR A 218 -3.98 7.37 4.16
CA THR A 218 -4.17 7.28 2.71
C THR A 218 -5.27 6.28 2.36
N GLY A 219 -5.27 5.10 2.99
CA GLY A 219 -6.33 4.10 2.81
C GLY A 219 -7.71 4.62 3.19
N ILE A 220 -7.83 5.40 4.28
CA ILE A 220 -9.09 6.07 4.64
C ILE A 220 -9.53 7.08 3.58
N CYS A 221 -8.60 7.82 2.97
CA CYS A 221 -8.94 8.70 1.84
C CYS A 221 -9.49 7.89 0.66
N PHE A 222 -8.89 6.74 0.34
CA PHE A 222 -9.38 5.88 -0.75
C PHE A 222 -10.78 5.32 -0.48
N MET A 223 -11.07 4.91 0.76
CA MET A 223 -12.39 4.44 1.16
C MET A 223 -13.46 5.51 0.91
N SER A 224 -13.11 6.79 1.09
CA SER A 224 -14.07 7.89 0.92
C SER A 224 -14.55 8.05 -0.52
N ASN A 225 -13.73 7.61 -1.49
CA ASN A 225 -14.04 7.71 -2.92
C ASN A 225 -15.16 6.74 -3.34
N ASP A 226 -15.38 5.65 -2.60
CA ASP A 226 -16.43 4.65 -2.89
C ASP A 226 -17.81 5.09 -2.39
N LEU A 227 -17.86 6.01 -1.42
CA LEU A 227 -19.09 6.42 -0.74
C LEU A 227 -20.10 7.16 -1.64
N PRO A 228 -19.73 8.10 -2.52
CA PRO A 228 -20.70 8.75 -3.40
C PRO A 228 -21.44 7.76 -4.31
N ARG A 229 -20.72 6.79 -4.88
CA ARG A 229 -21.31 5.72 -5.69
C ARG A 229 -22.21 4.82 -4.85
N TYR A 230 -21.79 4.51 -3.63
CA TYR A 230 -22.63 3.76 -2.69
C TYR A 230 -23.96 4.46 -2.44
N VAL A 231 -23.94 5.74 -2.08
CA VAL A 231 -25.12 6.55 -1.78
C VAL A 231 -26.11 6.60 -2.93
N VAL A 232 -25.66 6.88 -4.16
CA VAL A 232 -26.54 6.93 -5.34
C VAL A 232 -27.27 5.59 -5.55
N ASN A 233 -26.57 4.47 -5.42
CA ASN A 233 -27.17 3.15 -5.61
C ASN A 233 -28.14 2.78 -4.49
N ARG A 234 -27.86 3.18 -3.24
CA ARG A 234 -28.77 2.97 -2.11
C ARG A 234 -30.06 3.78 -2.25
N VAL A 235 -29.97 5.05 -2.65
CA VAL A 235 -31.15 5.87 -2.94
C VAL A 235 -31.97 5.28 -4.08
N THR A 236 -31.31 4.79 -5.13
CA THR A 236 -31.97 4.10 -6.25
C THR A 236 -32.70 2.82 -5.79
N ALA A 237 -32.17 2.13 -4.77
CA ALA A 237 -32.80 0.97 -4.14
C ALA A 237 -33.90 1.33 -3.12
N GLY A 238 -34.19 2.62 -2.91
CA GLY A 238 -35.23 3.11 -1.99
C GLY A 238 -34.77 3.39 -0.56
N ASP A 239 -33.47 3.33 -0.27
CA ASP A 239 -32.91 3.69 1.04
C ASP A 239 -32.57 5.19 1.10
N TYR A 240 -33.57 5.98 1.48
CA TYR A 240 -33.49 7.44 1.55
C TYR A 240 -32.80 7.98 2.81
N ASP A 241 -32.55 7.14 3.81
CA ASP A 241 -31.81 7.52 5.01
C ASP A 241 -30.28 7.42 4.82
N CYS A 242 -29.83 6.59 3.88
CA CYS A 242 -28.42 6.37 3.59
C CYS A 242 -27.62 7.67 3.33
N PRO A 243 -28.07 8.60 2.45
CA PRO A 243 -27.33 9.84 2.19
C PRO A 243 -27.02 10.63 3.45
N ARG A 244 -27.99 10.73 4.38
CA ARG A 244 -27.81 11.43 5.67
C ARG A 244 -26.71 10.80 6.51
N LYS A 245 -26.69 9.46 6.62
CA LYS A 245 -25.68 8.73 7.39
C LYS A 245 -24.29 8.93 6.81
N VAL A 246 -24.16 8.84 5.49
CA VAL A 246 -22.87 9.00 4.79
C VAL A 246 -22.37 10.44 4.85
N MET A 247 -23.26 11.42 4.68
CA MET A 247 -22.93 12.84 4.76
C MET A 247 -22.38 13.20 6.15
N ASN A 248 -23.03 12.74 7.22
CA ASN A 248 -22.56 12.96 8.59
C ASN A 248 -21.16 12.37 8.78
N PHE A 249 -20.96 11.11 8.39
CA PHE A 249 -19.67 10.44 8.48
C PHE A 249 -18.56 11.16 7.69
N LEU A 250 -18.81 11.54 6.44
CA LEU A 250 -17.84 12.26 5.61
C LEU A 250 -17.55 13.68 6.15
N THR A 251 -18.53 14.34 6.76
CA THR A 251 -18.34 15.65 7.39
C THR A 251 -17.41 15.55 8.60
N ASP A 252 -17.66 14.59 9.48
CA ASP A 252 -16.81 14.34 10.65
C ASP A 252 -15.40 13.91 10.23
N LEU A 253 -15.30 13.03 9.22
CA LEU A 253 -14.02 12.57 8.68
C LEU A 253 -13.21 13.74 8.09
N HIS A 254 -13.84 14.56 7.25
CA HIS A 254 -13.19 15.72 6.64
C HIS A 254 -12.77 16.76 7.71
N ALA A 255 -13.56 16.96 8.75
CA ALA A 255 -13.18 17.80 9.89
C ALA A 255 -11.97 17.24 10.65
N ALA A 256 -11.92 15.93 10.89
CA ALA A 256 -10.79 15.26 11.55
C ALA A 256 -9.49 15.39 10.73
N PHE A 257 -9.54 15.19 9.41
CA PHE A 257 -8.37 15.39 8.55
C PHE A 257 -7.87 16.84 8.55
N ARG A 258 -8.76 17.84 8.66
CA ARG A 258 -8.34 19.24 8.78
C ARG A 258 -7.52 19.52 10.03
N MET A 259 -7.69 18.72 11.10
CA MET A 259 -6.88 18.85 12.31
C MET A 259 -5.41 18.46 12.10
N LEU A 260 -5.08 17.70 11.05
CA LEU A 260 -3.73 17.18 10.80
C LEU A 260 -2.75 18.20 10.18
N ASN A 261 -3.22 19.38 9.77
CA ASN A 261 -2.41 20.47 9.20
C ASN A 261 -1.33 20.01 8.18
N LEU A 262 -1.76 19.22 7.19
CA LEU A 262 -0.88 18.52 6.25
C LEU A 262 -0.09 19.49 5.34
N ARG A 263 1.18 19.13 5.06
CA ARG A 263 2.03 19.83 4.10
C ARG A 263 1.68 19.44 2.66
N ASN A 264 2.26 20.11 1.66
CA ASN A 264 2.00 19.84 0.24
C ASN A 264 2.66 18.51 -0.22
N ASP A 265 2.07 17.38 0.17
CA ASP A 265 2.54 16.03 -0.12
C ASP A 265 1.45 15.18 -0.82
N PHE A 266 1.69 13.88 -0.91
CA PHE A 266 0.73 12.94 -1.50
C PHE A 266 -0.55 12.81 -0.70
N LEU A 267 -0.46 12.70 0.63
CA LEU A 267 -1.62 12.54 1.51
C LEU A 267 -2.54 13.75 1.42
N ARG A 268 -1.99 14.98 1.39
CA ARG A 268 -2.78 16.20 1.20
C ARG A 268 -3.54 16.20 -0.12
N LYS A 269 -2.93 15.75 -1.22
CA LYS A 269 -3.62 15.65 -2.52
C LYS A 269 -4.81 14.69 -2.45
N LYS A 270 -4.71 13.59 -1.69
CA LYS A 270 -5.79 12.62 -1.50
C LYS A 270 -6.88 13.14 -0.55
N PHE A 271 -6.49 13.78 0.55
CA PHE A 271 -7.45 14.46 1.42
C PHE A 271 -8.21 15.57 0.68
N ASP A 272 -7.54 16.38 -0.14
CA ASP A 272 -8.15 17.48 -0.89
C ASP A 272 -9.21 17.00 -1.90
N SER A 273 -9.19 15.73 -2.33
CA SER A 273 -10.25 15.17 -3.19
C SER A 273 -11.54 14.85 -2.43
N MET A 274 -11.46 14.55 -1.13
CA MET A 274 -12.60 14.18 -0.29
C MET A 274 -13.72 15.25 -0.28
N LYS A 275 -13.37 16.53 -0.44
CA LYS A 275 -14.35 17.63 -0.54
C LYS A 275 -15.30 17.46 -1.73
N TYR A 276 -14.83 16.85 -2.82
CA TYR A 276 -15.67 16.61 -4.00
C TYR A 276 -16.60 15.43 -3.76
N ASP A 277 -16.14 14.40 -3.04
CA ASP A 277 -16.97 13.27 -2.66
C ASP A 277 -18.07 13.69 -1.68
N LEU A 278 -17.73 14.52 -0.68
CA LEU A 278 -18.70 15.15 0.23
C LEU A 278 -19.76 15.95 -0.53
N ARG A 279 -19.34 16.81 -1.48
CA ARG A 279 -20.29 17.59 -2.30
C ARG A 279 -21.25 16.70 -3.09
N ARG A 280 -20.78 15.61 -3.70
CA ARG A 280 -21.66 14.69 -4.43
C ARG A 280 -22.69 14.03 -3.51
N VAL A 281 -22.29 13.64 -2.30
CA VAL A 281 -23.21 13.05 -1.30
C VAL A 281 -24.22 14.08 -0.81
N GLU A 282 -23.79 15.33 -0.61
CA GLU A 282 -24.65 16.47 -0.24
C GLU A 282 -25.70 16.77 -1.31
N GLU A 283 -25.32 16.76 -2.60
CA GLU A 283 -26.24 16.94 -3.73
C GLU A 283 -27.32 15.86 -3.74
N VAL A 284 -26.96 14.59 -3.52
CA VAL A 284 -27.93 13.49 -3.41
C VAL A 284 -28.84 13.65 -2.19
N TYR A 285 -28.30 14.06 -1.04
CA TYR A 285 -29.11 14.29 0.16
C TYR A 285 -30.09 15.45 -0.02
N TYR A 286 -29.65 16.55 -0.65
CA TYR A 286 -30.50 17.67 -1.03
C TYR A 286 -31.68 17.21 -1.90
N ASP A 287 -31.38 16.40 -2.92
CA ASP A 287 -32.38 15.83 -3.82
C ASP A 287 -33.43 14.96 -3.12
N VAL A 288 -33.00 14.13 -2.16
CA VAL A 288 -33.89 13.30 -1.35
C VAL A 288 -34.76 14.17 -0.42
N LYS A 289 -34.16 15.20 0.19
CA LYS A 289 -34.86 16.11 1.11
C LYS A 289 -35.91 16.97 0.41
N ILE A 290 -35.60 17.57 -0.74
CA ILE A 290 -36.54 18.43 -1.48
C ILE A 290 -37.75 17.65 -2.03
N ARG A 291 -37.57 16.36 -2.31
CA ARG A 291 -38.66 15.46 -2.75
C ARG A 291 -39.50 14.89 -1.59
N GLY A 292 -39.12 15.16 -0.34
CA GLY A 292 -39.84 14.66 0.84
C GLY A 292 -39.79 13.14 1.00
N LEU A 293 -38.73 12.49 0.52
CA LEU A 293 -38.60 11.02 0.53
C LEU A 293 -38.10 10.45 1.87
N ILE A 294 -37.68 11.31 2.81
CA ILE A 294 -37.18 10.90 4.12
C ILE A 294 -38.36 10.51 5.02
N SER A 295 -38.45 9.24 5.35
CA SER A 295 -39.44 8.69 6.29
C SER A 295 -39.11 9.11 7.73
N GLY A 296 -39.51 10.31 8.12
CA GLY A 296 -39.29 10.85 9.47
C GLY A 296 -38.82 12.30 9.36
N GLY A 297 -39.73 13.22 9.71
CA GLY A 297 -39.47 14.66 9.64
C GLY A 297 -38.17 15.07 10.34
N ASP A 298 -37.59 16.18 9.88
CA ASP A 298 -36.39 16.77 10.48
C ASP A 298 -36.53 16.82 12.02
N PRO A 299 -35.48 16.46 12.79
CA PRO A 299 -35.48 16.80 14.21
C PRO A 299 -35.69 18.32 14.36
N PRO A 300 -36.51 18.78 15.32
CA PRO A 300 -36.87 20.19 15.42
C PRO A 300 -35.61 21.00 15.77
N GLY A 301 -35.06 21.73 14.80
CA GLY A 301 -33.84 22.49 15.00
C GLY A 301 -33.58 23.46 13.85
N VAL A 302 -33.67 24.75 14.16
CA VAL A 302 -33.52 25.92 13.27
C VAL A 302 -34.77 26.22 12.43
N GLN A 303 -35.89 26.53 13.10
CA GLN A 303 -36.80 27.54 12.54
C GLN A 303 -36.00 28.83 12.41
N ALA A 304 -35.65 29.15 11.17
CA ALA A 304 -35.16 30.46 10.80
C ALA A 304 -36.18 31.48 11.30
N VAL A 305 -35.68 32.42 12.10
CA VAL A 305 -36.36 33.67 12.45
C VAL A 305 -36.69 34.38 11.13
N GLN A 306 -37.88 34.14 10.60
CA GLN A 306 -38.47 34.99 9.58
C GLN A 306 -39.03 36.21 10.31
N GLY A 307 -38.26 37.29 10.26
CA GLY A 307 -38.82 38.62 10.43
C GLY A 307 -39.87 38.86 9.34
N GLN A 308 -41.05 39.30 9.76
CA GLN A 308 -42.01 40.04 8.96
C GLN A 308 -42.86 40.89 9.91
N SER A 309 -42.84 42.20 9.63
CA SER A 309 -43.63 43.32 10.16
C SER A 309 -43.33 43.85 11.56
#